data_AF-A0A2V8LUD4-F1
#
_entry.id   AF-A0A2V8LUD4-F1
#
_cell.length_a   1.000
_cell.length_b   1.000
_cell.length_c   1.000
_cell.angle_alpha   90.00
_cell.angle_beta   90.00
_cell.angle_gamma   90.00
#
_symmetry.space_group_name_H-M   'P 1'
#
loop_
_entity.id
_entity.type
_entity.pdbx_description
1 polymer ?
#
loop_
_entity_poly.entity_id
_entity_poly.type
_entity_poly.pdbx_seq_one_letter_code
_entity_poly.pdbx_strand_id
1 'polypeptide(L)'
;MKSLKSPPLSSSGRTAAATTSSLPPDSGLSLARFVAVVGPCALLCLVVLLITPWIGSTPVTWRNVIAGVSPDREIFLIARLPRILFGAIAGGALAVAGVLFQAILRNSLATPFTLGISTGSSFGAVVAIWLGLGTVVLGVPFVSLAAFVGAFLTILLVFFIARTRNALPTFTLLLAGVTLNFVFGALIMFIHFAANFTQGYMMTRWTMGSLDTADMNAVMRTAPFVIACLIALIWISGQFNPLAGGEEWAASRGVDVRRLKRTSYFIGSILTGAITAFTGPIGFVDLIVPHAIRLVAGPDHRILIPASFFLGSAFLVLCDTAARTIFAPTEIPVGVITALIGGPFFIVLLRRKRGELW
;
A
#
# COMPACT_ATOMS: atom_id res chain seq x y z
N MET A 1 -25.17 50.28 -44.20
CA MET A 1 -24.61 49.79 -42.93
C MET A 1 -24.28 48.31 -43.08
N LYS A 2 -23.21 47.85 -42.42
CA LYS A 2 -22.30 46.75 -42.82
C LYS A 2 -22.95 45.36 -42.89
N SER A 3 -22.73 44.70 -44.03
CA SER A 3 -22.80 43.24 -44.21
C SER A 3 -21.70 42.56 -43.39
N LEU A 4 -22.06 41.67 -42.47
CA LEU A 4 -21.13 40.80 -41.75
C LEU A 4 -21.08 39.45 -42.46
N LYS A 5 -20.06 39.29 -43.32
CA LYS A 5 -19.62 38.00 -43.86
C LYS A 5 -19.14 37.11 -42.71
N SER A 6 -19.67 35.90 -42.65
CA SER A 6 -19.08 34.79 -41.89
C SER A 6 -17.68 34.47 -42.45
N PRO A 7 -16.67 34.20 -41.59
CA PRO A 7 -15.35 33.82 -42.07
C PRO A 7 -15.37 32.38 -42.63
N PRO A 8 -14.52 32.07 -43.62
CA PRO A 8 -14.48 30.74 -44.24
C PRO A 8 -13.88 29.71 -43.28
N LEU A 9 -14.49 28.52 -43.26
CA LEU A 9 -13.95 27.32 -42.64
C LEU A 9 -12.66 26.92 -43.36
N SER A 10 -11.51 27.30 -42.80
CA SER A 10 -10.22 26.84 -43.30
C SER A 10 -10.04 25.36 -42.97
N SER A 11 -10.08 24.56 -44.03
CA SER A 11 -9.59 23.18 -44.08
C SER A 11 -8.12 23.13 -43.67
N SER A 12 -7.85 22.74 -42.43
CA SER A 12 -6.57 22.12 -42.07
C SER A 12 -6.85 20.70 -41.61
N GLY A 13 -6.95 19.82 -42.61
CA GLY A 13 -6.81 18.39 -42.42
C GLY A 13 -5.42 18.10 -41.89
N ARG A 14 -5.27 18.13 -40.57
CA ARG A 14 -4.35 17.27 -39.86
C ARG A 14 -5.22 16.37 -39.02
N THR A 15 -5.64 15.27 -39.65
CA THR A 15 -5.84 14.01 -38.96
C THR A 15 -4.64 13.81 -38.05
N ALA A 16 -4.79 14.22 -36.78
CA ALA A 16 -4.02 13.68 -35.69
C ALA A 16 -4.40 12.21 -35.64
N ALA A 17 -3.78 11.42 -36.53
CA ALA A 17 -3.68 10.00 -36.38
C ALA A 17 -3.12 9.84 -34.97
N ALA A 18 -4.01 9.42 -34.06
CA ALA A 18 -3.63 8.96 -32.77
C ALA A 18 -2.45 8.03 -33.00
N THR A 19 -1.25 8.46 -32.59
CA THR A 19 -0.12 7.59 -32.40
C THR A 19 -0.56 6.64 -31.32
N THR A 20 -1.23 5.58 -31.76
CA THR A 20 -1.37 4.34 -31.03
C THR A 20 0.05 4.00 -30.63
N SER A 21 0.36 4.26 -29.35
CA SER A 21 1.54 3.69 -28.73
C SER A 21 1.41 2.19 -28.95
N SER A 22 2.09 1.69 -29.98
CA SER A 22 2.13 0.28 -30.30
C SER A 22 2.67 -0.39 -29.06
N LEU A 23 1.78 -0.97 -28.26
CA LEU A 23 2.15 -1.86 -27.20
C LEU A 23 3.14 -2.84 -27.84
N PRO A 24 4.37 -2.97 -27.32
CA PRO A 24 5.30 -3.92 -27.89
C PRO A 24 4.59 -5.27 -27.96
N PRO A 25 4.83 -6.06 -29.02
CA PRO A 25 4.21 -7.37 -29.18
C PRO A 25 4.40 -8.16 -27.88
N ASP A 26 3.44 -9.03 -27.54
CA ASP A 26 3.46 -9.95 -26.39
C ASP A 26 4.80 -10.72 -26.36
N SER A 27 5.85 -10.05 -25.90
CA SER A 27 7.17 -10.63 -25.72
C SER A 27 7.00 -11.46 -24.48
N GLY A 28 6.97 -12.78 -24.68
CA GLY A 28 6.92 -13.74 -23.59
C GLY A 28 7.93 -13.33 -22.53
N LEU A 29 7.53 -13.46 -21.26
CA LEU A 29 8.37 -13.10 -20.13
C LEU A 29 9.68 -13.90 -20.22
N SER A 30 10.76 -13.26 -20.67
CA SER A 30 12.08 -13.88 -20.65
C SER A 30 12.53 -14.02 -19.19
N LEU A 31 12.99 -15.21 -18.82
CA LEU A 31 13.56 -15.47 -17.50
C LEU A 31 14.67 -14.48 -17.16
N ALA A 32 15.48 -14.09 -18.15
CA ALA A 32 16.54 -13.10 -17.97
C ALA A 32 15.99 -11.73 -17.52
N ARG A 33 14.88 -11.28 -18.11
CA ARG A 33 14.24 -10.01 -17.73
C ARG A 33 13.63 -10.09 -16.33
N PHE A 34 12.98 -11.21 -16.01
CA PHE A 34 12.43 -11.43 -14.68
C PHE A 34 13.54 -11.38 -13.61
N VAL A 35 14.61 -12.15 -13.80
CA VAL A 35 15.74 -12.21 -12.87
C VAL A 35 16.46 -10.86 -12.77
N ALA A 36 16.64 -10.14 -13.88
CA ALA A 36 17.31 -8.84 -13.90
C ALA A 36 16.59 -7.77 -13.08
N VAL A 37 15.27 -7.88 -12.88
CA VAL A 37 14.49 -6.91 -12.10
C VAL A 37 14.19 -7.42 -10.69
N VAL A 38 13.66 -8.64 -10.59
CA VAL A 38 13.24 -9.20 -9.30
C VAL A 38 14.45 -9.59 -8.45
N GLY A 39 15.53 -10.07 -9.07
CA GLY A 39 16.77 -10.47 -8.40
C GLY A 39 17.40 -9.35 -7.57
N PRO A 40 17.67 -8.16 -8.13
CA PRO A 40 18.19 -7.03 -7.37
C PRO A 40 17.25 -6.56 -6.25
N CYS A 41 15.93 -6.55 -6.47
CA CYS A 41 14.96 -6.18 -5.43
C CYS A 41 14.97 -7.19 -4.27
N ALA A 42 15.01 -8.48 -4.58
CA ALA A 42 15.08 -9.55 -3.58
C ALA A 42 16.42 -9.52 -2.83
N LEU A 43 17.53 -9.29 -3.53
CA LEU A 43 18.85 -9.13 -2.90
C LEU A 43 18.89 -7.92 -1.96
N LEU A 44 18.38 -6.77 -2.40
CA LEU A 44 18.27 -5.58 -1.55
C LEU A 44 17.44 -5.87 -0.30
N CYS A 45 16.28 -6.52 -0.46
CA CYS A 45 15.44 -6.93 0.66
C CYS A 45 16.21 -7.84 1.63
N LEU A 46 16.88 -8.87 1.13
CA LEU A 46 17.69 -9.78 1.94
C LEU A 46 18.79 -9.03 2.72
N VAL A 47 19.54 -8.16 2.05
CA VAL A 47 20.59 -7.35 2.67
C VAL A 47 20.01 -6.45 3.76
N VAL A 48 18.88 -5.78 3.51
CA VAL A 48 18.20 -4.94 4.49
C VAL A 48 17.75 -5.76 5.71
N LEU A 49 17.18 -6.95 5.50
CA LEU A 49 16.73 -7.83 6.60
C LEU A 49 17.90 -8.36 7.44
N LEU A 50 19.08 -8.55 6.86
CA LEU A 50 20.26 -9.03 7.57
C LEU A 50 20.96 -7.91 8.35
N ILE A 51 20.96 -6.67 7.83
CA ILE A 51 21.71 -5.54 8.41
C ILE A 51 20.88 -4.76 9.44
N THR A 52 19.61 -4.47 9.14
CA THR A 52 18.80 -3.57 9.98
C THR A 52 18.50 -4.08 11.40
N PRO A 53 18.52 -5.39 11.74
CA PRO A 53 18.40 -5.84 13.14
C PRO A 53 19.53 -5.36 14.03
N TRP A 54 20.69 -5.09 13.45
CA TRP A 54 21.87 -4.60 14.17
C TRP A 54 21.81 -3.09 14.43
N ILE A 55 20.93 -2.37 13.73
CA ILE A 55 20.79 -0.92 13.80
C ILE A 55 19.58 -0.56 14.68
N GLY A 56 19.78 0.32 15.65
CA GLY A 56 18.71 0.82 16.52
C GLY A 56 19.21 1.83 17.55
N SER A 57 18.32 2.28 18.42
CA SER A 57 18.58 3.29 19.45
C SER A 57 19.60 2.83 20.52
N THR A 58 19.66 1.53 20.78
CA THR A 58 20.64 0.91 21.70
C THR A 58 21.73 0.17 20.92
N PRO A 59 23.03 0.29 21.22
CA PRO A 59 24.02 -0.56 20.59
C PRO A 59 23.81 -2.02 21.04
N VAL A 60 23.80 -2.96 20.10
CA VAL A 60 23.68 -4.41 20.39
C VAL A 60 24.90 -5.10 19.82
N THR A 61 25.63 -5.85 20.65
CA THR A 61 26.85 -6.53 20.23
C THR A 61 26.54 -7.96 19.79
N TRP A 62 26.89 -8.32 18.56
CA TRP A 62 26.62 -9.65 18.02
C TRP A 62 27.19 -10.80 18.86
N ARG A 63 28.37 -10.60 19.47
CA ARG A 63 28.98 -11.59 20.38
C ARG A 63 28.09 -11.88 21.58
N ASN A 64 27.50 -10.85 22.18
CA ASN A 64 26.62 -10.97 23.33
C ASN A 64 25.30 -11.66 22.97
N VAL A 65 24.75 -11.37 21.78
CA VAL A 65 23.55 -12.04 21.26
C VAL A 65 23.78 -13.55 21.11
N ILE A 66 24.89 -13.95 20.49
CA ILE A 66 25.24 -15.37 20.29
C ILE A 66 25.56 -16.05 21.63
N ALA A 67 26.26 -15.35 22.52
CA ALA A 67 26.62 -15.86 23.85
C ALA A 67 25.44 -15.93 24.84
N GLY A 68 24.24 -15.44 24.47
CA GLY A 68 23.07 -15.51 25.34
C GLY A 68 22.98 -14.40 26.39
N VAL A 69 23.79 -13.34 26.27
CA VAL A 69 23.93 -12.30 27.29
C VAL A 69 22.78 -11.29 27.20
N SER A 70 22.13 -11.03 28.33
CA SER A 70 21.09 -10.00 28.50
C SER A 70 21.74 -8.63 28.78
N PRO A 71 21.21 -7.50 28.26
CA PRO A 71 19.95 -7.36 27.52
C PRO A 71 20.06 -7.56 25.99
N ASP A 72 21.27 -7.67 25.43
CA ASP A 72 21.54 -7.69 23.98
C ASP A 72 20.71 -8.75 23.24
N ARG A 73 20.65 -9.99 23.78
CA ARG A 73 19.88 -11.08 23.18
C ARG A 73 18.38 -10.80 23.14
N GLU A 74 17.82 -10.25 24.21
CA GLU A 74 16.39 -9.97 24.31
C GLU A 74 16.00 -8.81 23.39
N ILE A 75 16.81 -7.74 23.37
CA ILE A 75 16.60 -6.62 22.44
C ILE A 75 16.61 -7.13 20.99
N PHE A 76 17.56 -8.00 20.64
CA PHE A 76 17.65 -8.53 19.28
C PHE A 76 16.46 -9.44 18.93
N LEU A 77 16.17 -10.47 19.74
CA LEU A 77 15.21 -11.52 19.41
C LEU A 77 13.76 -11.12 19.66
N ILE A 78 13.49 -10.29 20.66
CA ILE A 78 12.12 -9.97 21.11
C ILE A 78 11.68 -8.62 20.56
N ALA A 79 12.56 -7.62 20.52
CA ALA A 79 12.18 -6.27 20.07
C ALA A 79 12.47 -6.01 18.59
N ARG A 80 13.67 -6.36 18.10
CA ARG A 80 14.11 -5.94 16.74
C ARG A 80 13.74 -6.90 15.64
N LEU A 81 14.04 -8.19 15.83
CA LEU A 81 13.81 -9.18 14.80
C LEU A 81 12.33 -9.27 14.41
N PRO A 82 11.36 -9.33 15.35
CA PRO A 82 9.95 -9.36 14.97
C PRO A 82 9.49 -8.08 14.26
N ARG A 83 9.92 -6.92 14.74
CA ARG A 83 9.61 -5.61 14.14
C ARG A 83 10.08 -5.51 12.68
N ILE A 84 11.28 -6.01 12.39
CA ILE A 84 11.85 -5.96 11.04
C ILE A 84 11.15 -6.95 10.11
N LEU A 85 10.93 -8.19 10.58
CA LEU A 85 10.19 -9.18 9.80
C LEU A 85 8.75 -8.71 9.52
N PHE A 86 8.09 -8.13 10.51
CA PHE A 86 6.75 -7.58 10.34
C PHE A 86 6.74 -6.37 9.40
N GLY A 87 7.70 -5.46 9.52
CA GLY A 87 7.89 -4.33 8.61
C GLY A 87 8.12 -4.79 7.16
N ALA A 88 8.84 -5.88 6.96
CA ALA A 88 9.05 -6.47 5.64
C ALA A 88 7.72 -6.98 5.03
N ILE A 89 6.96 -7.74 5.82
CA ILE A 89 5.65 -8.28 5.41
C ILE A 89 4.68 -7.15 5.12
N ALA A 90 4.57 -6.17 6.02
CA ALA A 90 3.71 -5.01 5.89
C ALA A 90 4.07 -4.17 4.65
N GLY A 91 5.35 -3.86 4.45
CA GLY A 91 5.82 -3.05 3.33
C GLY A 91 5.56 -3.72 1.98
N GLY A 92 5.85 -5.03 1.90
CA GLY A 92 5.60 -5.79 0.69
C GLY A 92 4.10 -5.95 0.39
N ALA A 93 3.29 -6.23 1.41
CA ALA A 93 1.84 -6.34 1.28
C ALA A 93 1.19 -5.01 0.84
N LEU A 94 1.58 -3.88 1.44
CA LEU A 94 1.08 -2.56 1.06
C LEU A 94 1.49 -2.18 -0.37
N ALA A 95 2.75 -2.45 -0.75
CA ALA A 95 3.21 -2.21 -2.12
C ALA A 95 2.42 -3.04 -3.15
N VAL A 96 2.17 -4.33 -2.87
CA VAL A 96 1.36 -5.20 -3.72
C VAL A 96 -0.09 -4.73 -3.78
N ALA A 97 -0.69 -4.33 -2.66
CA ALA A 97 -2.04 -3.76 -2.65
C ALA A 97 -2.10 -2.49 -3.53
N GLY A 98 -1.07 -1.65 -3.47
CA GLY A 98 -0.88 -0.51 -4.37
C GLY A 98 -0.88 -0.90 -5.85
N VAL A 99 -0.10 -1.93 -6.24
CA VAL A 99 -0.12 -2.46 -7.62
C VAL A 99 -1.54 -2.87 -8.03
N LEU A 100 -2.25 -3.61 -7.19
CA LEU A 100 -3.60 -4.10 -7.49
C LEU A 100 -4.59 -2.95 -7.70
N PHE A 101 -4.64 -2.00 -6.77
CA PHE A 101 -5.58 -0.88 -6.87
C PHE A 101 -5.25 0.00 -8.07
N GLN A 102 -3.97 0.23 -8.36
CA GLN A 102 -3.56 0.95 -9.57
C GLN A 102 -3.95 0.21 -10.85
N ALA A 103 -3.88 -1.13 -10.86
CA ALA A 103 -4.26 -1.95 -12.01
C ALA A 103 -5.77 -1.96 -12.24
N ILE A 104 -6.58 -2.28 -11.22
CA ILE A 104 -8.05 -2.40 -11.37
C ILE A 104 -8.73 -1.05 -11.59
N LEU A 105 -8.17 0.02 -11.02
CA LEU A 105 -8.68 1.37 -11.21
C LEU A 105 -8.05 2.05 -12.43
N ARG A 106 -7.07 1.42 -13.09
CA ARG A 106 -6.35 1.98 -14.23
C ARG A 106 -5.90 3.43 -13.95
N ASN A 107 -5.43 3.64 -12.72
CA ASN A 107 -5.07 4.96 -12.21
C ASN A 107 -3.83 4.79 -11.33
N SER A 108 -2.70 5.38 -11.75
CA SER A 108 -1.41 5.28 -11.07
C SER A 108 -1.39 5.95 -9.68
N LEU A 109 -2.38 6.79 -9.36
CA LEU A 109 -2.55 7.45 -8.06
C LEU A 109 -3.54 6.72 -7.15
N ALA A 110 -4.13 5.62 -7.60
CA ALA A 110 -5.03 4.82 -6.78
C ALA A 110 -4.29 4.19 -5.59
N THR A 111 -4.92 4.25 -4.42
CA THR A 111 -4.42 3.64 -3.20
C THR A 111 -5.55 3.04 -2.36
N PRO A 112 -5.23 2.07 -1.49
CA PRO A 112 -6.11 1.70 -0.38
C PRO A 112 -6.59 2.90 0.46
N PHE A 113 -5.78 3.96 0.61
CA PHE A 113 -6.19 5.19 1.28
C PHE A 113 -7.34 5.89 0.54
N THR A 114 -7.27 6.00 -0.78
CA THR A 114 -8.36 6.61 -1.58
C THR A 114 -9.67 5.83 -1.50
N LEU A 115 -9.59 4.53 -1.19
CA LEU A 115 -10.76 3.66 -1.02
C LEU A 115 -11.32 3.66 0.40
N GLY A 116 -10.77 4.45 1.31
CA GLY A 116 -11.27 4.59 2.68
C GLY A 116 -10.91 3.46 3.63
N ILE A 117 -10.21 2.42 3.16
CA ILE A 117 -9.88 1.22 3.96
C ILE A 117 -9.03 1.62 5.18
N SER A 118 -8.01 2.45 4.97
CA SER A 118 -7.13 2.92 6.04
C SER A 118 -7.88 3.80 7.05
N THR A 119 -8.72 4.73 6.58
CA THR A 119 -9.49 5.63 7.45
C THR A 119 -10.59 4.90 8.23
N GLY A 120 -11.23 3.90 7.62
CA GLY A 120 -12.16 3.01 8.29
C GLY A 120 -11.49 2.17 9.37
N SER A 121 -10.25 1.73 9.12
CA SER A 121 -9.43 1.08 10.14
C SER A 121 -9.12 2.01 11.31
N SER A 122 -8.72 3.25 11.01
CA SER A 122 -8.52 4.29 12.02
C SER A 122 -9.78 4.58 12.83
N PHE A 123 -10.94 4.65 12.19
CA PHE A 123 -12.20 4.85 12.89
C PHE A 123 -12.49 3.71 13.87
N GLY A 124 -12.32 2.45 13.45
CA GLY A 124 -12.47 1.30 14.34
C GLY A 124 -11.51 1.33 15.53
N ALA A 125 -10.24 1.69 15.31
CA ALA A 125 -9.25 1.82 16.37
C ALA A 125 -9.61 2.94 17.36
N VAL A 126 -9.99 4.11 16.84
CA VAL A 126 -10.39 5.29 17.63
C VAL A 126 -11.61 5.00 18.49
N VAL A 127 -12.61 4.29 17.96
CA VAL A 127 -13.78 3.85 18.75
C VAL A 127 -13.35 2.94 19.90
N ALA A 128 -12.48 1.96 19.65
CA ALA A 128 -12.00 1.06 20.69
C ALA A 128 -11.22 1.79 21.80
N ILE A 129 -10.36 2.75 21.43
CA ILE A 129 -9.60 3.57 22.38
C ILE A 129 -10.54 4.44 23.21
N TRP A 130 -11.55 5.05 22.57
CA TRP A 130 -12.52 5.91 23.24
C TRP A 130 -13.38 5.15 24.26
N LEU A 131 -13.80 3.94 23.93
CA LEU A 131 -14.53 3.05 24.84
C LEU A 131 -13.66 2.46 25.96
N GLY A 132 -12.35 2.74 25.99
CA GLY A 132 -11.44 2.22 27.00
C GLY A 132 -11.19 0.71 26.88
N LEU A 133 -11.42 0.13 25.71
CA LEU A 133 -11.30 -1.30 25.46
C LEU A 133 -9.83 -1.66 25.17
N GLY A 134 -9.00 -1.60 26.22
CA GLY A 134 -7.58 -1.99 26.20
C GLY A 134 -7.33 -3.47 26.44
N THR A 135 -8.37 -4.31 26.41
CA THR A 135 -8.23 -5.75 26.68
C THR A 135 -7.53 -6.48 25.54
N VAL A 136 -6.86 -7.58 25.88
CA VAL A 136 -6.29 -8.51 24.91
C VAL A 136 -7.27 -9.67 24.76
N VAL A 137 -7.74 -9.92 23.53
CA VAL A 137 -8.66 -11.01 23.21
C VAL A 137 -7.93 -12.00 22.32
N LEU A 138 -7.84 -13.28 22.74
CA LEU A 138 -7.12 -14.33 21.99
C LEU A 138 -5.65 -13.97 21.65
N GLY A 139 -4.98 -13.21 22.52
CA GLY A 139 -3.60 -12.76 22.27
C GLY A 139 -3.46 -11.71 21.16
N VAL A 140 -4.54 -10.98 20.84
CA VAL A 140 -4.55 -9.84 19.92
C VAL A 140 -5.08 -8.62 20.68
N PRO A 141 -4.44 -7.43 20.55
CA PRO A 141 -4.99 -6.20 21.10
C PRO A 141 -6.38 -5.92 20.55
N PHE A 142 -7.36 -5.63 21.41
CA PHE A 142 -8.74 -5.36 20.96
C PHE A 142 -8.80 -4.18 19.98
N VAL A 143 -7.93 -3.18 20.15
CA VAL A 143 -7.79 -2.06 19.21
C VAL A 143 -7.48 -2.53 17.79
N SER A 144 -6.57 -3.50 17.62
CA SER A 144 -6.26 -4.07 16.30
C SER A 144 -7.43 -4.85 15.72
N LEU A 145 -8.19 -5.58 16.55
CA LEU A 145 -9.40 -6.26 16.10
C LEU A 145 -10.46 -5.26 15.64
N ALA A 146 -10.71 -4.19 16.40
CA ALA A 146 -11.64 -3.14 16.03
C ALA A 146 -11.19 -2.40 14.76
N ALA A 147 -9.89 -2.16 14.60
CA ALA A 147 -9.31 -1.59 13.39
C ALA A 147 -9.49 -2.51 12.17
N PHE A 148 -9.33 -3.83 12.33
CA PHE A 148 -9.59 -4.79 11.27
C PHE A 148 -11.07 -4.82 10.89
N VAL A 149 -11.96 -4.84 11.88
CA VAL A 149 -13.42 -4.80 11.65
C VAL A 149 -13.82 -3.50 10.96
N GLY A 150 -13.28 -2.36 11.38
CA GLY A 150 -13.51 -1.06 10.73
C GLY A 150 -13.06 -1.04 9.26
N ALA A 151 -11.88 -1.60 8.97
CA ALA A 151 -11.42 -1.78 7.59
C ALA A 151 -12.37 -2.69 6.80
N PHE A 152 -12.73 -3.86 7.36
CA PHE A 152 -13.63 -4.83 6.72
C PHE A 152 -15.01 -4.25 6.41
N LEU A 153 -15.63 -3.57 7.38
CA LEU A 153 -16.91 -2.88 7.17
C LEU A 153 -16.81 -1.82 6.09
N THR A 154 -15.70 -1.09 6.03
CA THR A 154 -15.47 -0.09 4.97
C THR A 154 -15.38 -0.74 3.60
N ILE A 155 -14.65 -1.85 3.49
CA ILE A 155 -14.52 -2.62 2.24
C ILE A 155 -15.89 -3.08 1.75
N LEU A 156 -16.74 -3.56 2.66
CA LEU A 156 -18.12 -3.95 2.34
C LEU A 156 -18.94 -2.73 1.92
N LEU A 157 -18.94 -1.64 2.69
CA LEU A 157 -19.70 -0.42 2.39
C LEU A 157 -19.35 0.12 1.00
N VAL A 158 -18.05 0.30 0.71
CA VAL A 158 -17.58 0.76 -0.60
C VAL A 158 -18.04 -0.19 -1.70
N PHE A 159 -17.92 -1.50 -1.48
CA PHE A 159 -18.38 -2.50 -2.46
C PHE A 159 -19.89 -2.44 -2.70
N PHE A 160 -20.70 -2.31 -1.65
CA PHE A 160 -22.16 -2.24 -1.76
C PHE A 160 -22.65 -0.94 -2.38
N ILE A 161 -22.01 0.20 -2.09
CA ILE A 161 -22.31 1.50 -2.68
C ILE A 161 -21.92 1.52 -4.16
N ALA A 162 -20.75 0.98 -4.51
CA ALA A 162 -20.19 1.08 -5.85
C ALA A 162 -20.66 0.00 -6.82
N ARG A 163 -21.07 -1.18 -6.32
CA ARG A 163 -21.50 -2.28 -7.19
C ARG A 163 -22.77 -1.92 -7.95
N THR A 164 -22.77 -2.18 -9.25
CA THR A 164 -23.99 -2.23 -10.06
C THR A 164 -24.32 -3.70 -10.36
N ARG A 165 -25.50 -3.99 -10.93
CA ARG A 165 -25.94 -5.38 -11.22
C ARG A 165 -24.89 -6.22 -11.97
N ASN A 166 -24.05 -5.60 -12.79
CA ASN A 166 -23.12 -6.31 -13.67
C ASN A 166 -21.68 -5.75 -13.70
N ALA A 167 -21.36 -4.73 -12.90
CA ALA A 167 -20.04 -4.11 -12.97
C ALA A 167 -19.57 -3.52 -11.62
N LEU A 168 -18.27 -3.25 -11.55
CA LEU A 168 -17.64 -2.40 -10.54
C LEU A 168 -17.06 -1.18 -11.27
N PRO A 169 -17.86 -0.12 -11.48
CA PRO A 169 -17.38 1.10 -12.13
C PRO A 169 -16.29 1.76 -11.30
N THR A 170 -15.14 2.00 -11.91
CA THR A 170 -13.97 2.58 -11.24
C THR A 170 -14.27 3.95 -10.63
N PHE A 171 -14.99 4.80 -11.36
CA PHE A 171 -15.35 6.14 -10.89
C PHE A 171 -16.23 6.11 -9.63
N THR A 172 -17.27 5.29 -9.62
CA THR A 172 -18.17 5.15 -8.46
C THR A 172 -17.45 4.56 -7.26
N LEU A 173 -16.54 3.61 -7.48
CA LEU A 173 -15.73 3.02 -6.42
C LEU A 173 -14.82 4.06 -5.74
N LEU A 174 -14.15 4.90 -6.54
CA LEU A 174 -13.32 6.00 -6.04
C LEU A 174 -14.16 7.04 -5.30
N LEU A 175 -15.29 7.45 -5.88
CA LEU A 175 -16.17 8.45 -5.27
C LEU A 175 -16.76 7.95 -3.93
N ALA A 176 -17.16 6.68 -3.85
CA ALA A 176 -17.61 6.06 -2.61
C ALA A 176 -16.50 6.04 -1.55
N GLY A 177 -15.28 5.64 -1.92
CA GLY A 177 -14.12 5.63 -1.03
C GLY A 177 -13.77 7.01 -0.47
N VAL A 178 -13.71 8.02 -1.35
CA VAL A 178 -13.47 9.42 -0.95
C VAL A 178 -14.59 9.95 -0.04
N THR A 179 -15.84 9.61 -0.34
CA THR A 179 -16.98 10.01 0.51
C THR A 179 -16.86 9.41 1.91
N LEU A 180 -16.56 8.10 2.01
CA LEU A 180 -16.38 7.45 3.30
C LEU A 180 -15.15 7.98 4.06
N ASN A 181 -14.08 8.37 3.37
CA ASN A 181 -12.95 9.06 4.00
C ASN A 181 -13.39 10.32 4.74
N PHE A 182 -14.21 11.16 4.12
CA PHE A 182 -14.73 12.37 4.78
C PHE A 182 -15.66 12.04 5.94
N VAL A 183 -16.55 11.05 5.79
CA VAL A 183 -17.46 10.64 6.85
C VAL A 183 -16.69 10.08 8.06
N PHE A 184 -15.80 9.10 7.85
CA PHE A 184 -14.99 8.54 8.94
C PHE A 184 -14.02 9.57 9.52
N GLY A 185 -13.45 10.46 8.70
CA GLY A 185 -12.63 11.57 9.17
C GLY A 185 -13.40 12.50 10.12
N ALA A 186 -14.63 12.88 9.76
CA ALA A 186 -15.49 13.69 10.63
C ALA A 186 -15.85 12.96 11.93
N LEU A 187 -16.14 11.66 11.87
CA LEU A 187 -16.42 10.85 13.07
C LEU A 187 -15.20 10.71 13.98
N ILE A 188 -13.99 10.54 13.42
CA ILE A 188 -12.75 10.53 14.18
C ILE A 188 -12.54 11.87 14.88
N MET A 189 -12.77 13.00 14.19
CA MET A 189 -12.67 14.33 14.81
C MET A 189 -13.69 14.53 15.93
N PHE A 190 -14.93 14.08 15.74
CA PHE A 190 -15.96 14.14 16.78
C PHE A 190 -15.55 13.35 18.04
N ILE A 191 -15.01 12.14 17.86
CA ILE A 191 -14.53 11.32 18.98
C ILE A 191 -13.33 12.01 19.67
N HIS A 192 -12.40 12.56 18.89
CA HIS A 192 -11.28 13.34 19.44
C HIS A 192 -11.73 14.51 20.30
N PHE A 193 -12.77 15.24 19.86
CA PHE A 193 -13.35 16.35 20.62
C PHE A 193 -13.96 15.87 21.95
N ALA A 194 -14.56 14.69 21.97
CA ALA A 194 -15.16 14.09 23.16
C ALA A 194 -14.17 13.31 24.05
N ALA A 195 -12.92 13.12 23.62
CA ALA A 195 -11.93 12.29 24.29
C ALA A 195 -11.15 13.08 25.35
N ASN A 196 -10.67 12.38 26.38
CA ASN A 196 -9.72 12.96 27.34
C ASN A 196 -8.29 13.04 26.75
N PHE A 197 -7.39 13.74 27.44
CA PHE A 197 -6.02 13.95 26.97
C PHE A 197 -5.28 12.65 26.64
N THR A 198 -5.36 11.64 27.51
CA THR A 198 -4.69 10.35 27.31
C THR A 198 -5.24 9.62 26.09
N GLN A 199 -6.56 9.57 25.94
CA GLN A 199 -7.23 8.98 24.77
C GLN A 199 -6.84 9.70 23.48
N GLY A 200 -6.89 11.04 23.47
CA GLY A 200 -6.51 11.86 22.33
C GLY A 200 -5.04 11.65 21.92
N TYR A 201 -4.13 11.51 22.89
CA TYR A 201 -2.74 11.16 22.63
C TYR A 201 -2.61 9.77 21.97
N MET A 202 -3.28 8.74 22.52
CA MET A 202 -3.24 7.38 21.98
C MET A 202 -3.83 7.30 20.56
N MET A 203 -4.95 7.98 20.31
CA MET A 203 -5.58 8.07 18.98
C MET A 203 -4.65 8.75 17.97
N THR A 204 -4.02 9.87 18.36
CA THR A 204 -3.05 10.58 17.53
C THR A 204 -1.85 9.67 17.22
N ARG A 205 -1.31 8.98 18.22
CA ARG A 205 -0.13 8.12 18.04
C ARG A 205 -0.44 6.92 17.15
N TRP A 206 -1.63 6.33 17.25
CA TRP A 206 -2.07 5.20 16.44
C TRP A 206 -2.28 5.61 14.97
N THR A 207 -2.90 6.76 14.72
CA THR A 207 -3.17 7.27 13.37
C THR A 207 -1.91 7.71 12.61
N MET A 208 -0.76 7.81 13.27
CA MET A 208 0.53 8.10 12.62
C MET A 208 1.22 6.86 12.01
N GLY A 209 0.76 5.66 12.34
CA GLY A 209 1.34 4.40 11.88
C GLY A 209 2.71 4.07 12.51
N SER A 210 2.84 2.88 13.10
CA SER A 210 4.06 2.40 13.73
C SER A 210 4.24 0.88 13.64
N LEU A 211 5.47 0.43 13.87
CA LEU A 211 5.85 -0.98 13.94
C LEU A 211 6.36 -1.36 15.36
N ASP A 212 6.12 -0.49 16.33
CA ASP A 212 6.60 -0.63 17.71
C ASP A 212 5.90 -1.75 18.50
N THR A 213 4.65 -2.07 18.14
CA THR A 213 3.87 -3.15 18.77
C THR A 213 4.04 -4.52 18.08
N ALA A 214 4.91 -4.63 17.07
CA ALA A 214 5.08 -5.83 16.30
C ALA A 214 5.82 -6.92 17.09
N ASP A 215 5.13 -8.03 17.37
CA ASP A 215 5.68 -9.21 18.03
C ASP A 215 5.81 -10.40 17.06
N MET A 216 6.48 -11.46 17.50
CA MET A 216 6.68 -12.64 16.66
C MET A 216 5.34 -13.34 16.35
N ASN A 217 4.35 -13.26 17.24
CA ASN A 217 3.03 -13.82 16.99
C ASN A 217 2.30 -13.09 15.85
N ALA A 218 2.43 -11.76 15.73
CA ALA A 218 1.91 -10.99 14.63
C ALA A 218 2.58 -11.40 13.31
N VAL A 219 3.89 -11.63 13.30
CA VAL A 219 4.62 -12.17 12.15
C VAL A 219 4.08 -13.55 11.75
N MET A 220 4.00 -14.49 12.70
CA MET A 220 3.54 -15.85 12.44
C MET A 220 2.08 -15.92 11.97
N ARG A 221 1.22 -15.03 12.44
CA ARG A 221 -0.20 -14.96 12.03
C ARG A 221 -0.37 -14.32 10.65
N THR A 222 0.40 -13.27 10.36
CA THR A 222 0.22 -12.47 9.13
C THR A 222 1.02 -13.03 7.94
N ALA A 223 2.20 -13.61 8.16
CA ALA A 223 3.07 -14.06 7.07
C ALA A 223 2.41 -15.13 6.17
N PRO A 224 1.80 -16.21 6.69
CA PRO A 224 1.19 -17.25 5.84
C PRO A 224 0.06 -16.69 4.99
N PHE A 225 -0.73 -15.78 5.56
CA PHE A 225 -1.82 -15.10 4.86
C PHE A 225 -1.31 -14.22 3.71
N VAL A 226 -0.30 -13.38 3.96
CA VAL A 226 0.31 -12.52 2.94
C VAL A 226 0.96 -13.33 1.83
N ILE A 227 1.67 -14.41 2.18
CA ILE A 227 2.31 -15.32 1.21
C ILE A 227 1.24 -16.00 0.34
N ALA A 228 0.13 -16.49 0.93
CA ALA A 228 -0.95 -17.10 0.18
C ALA A 228 -1.58 -16.11 -0.81
N CYS A 229 -1.84 -14.87 -0.39
CA CYS A 229 -2.31 -13.81 -1.29
C CYS A 229 -1.29 -13.52 -2.40
N LEU A 230 0.00 -13.41 -2.07
CA LEU A 230 1.05 -13.14 -3.05
C LEU A 230 1.13 -14.24 -4.12
N ILE A 231 1.08 -15.51 -3.72
CA ILE A 231 1.10 -16.66 -4.65
C ILE A 231 -0.12 -16.59 -5.58
N ALA A 232 -1.32 -16.37 -5.02
CA ALA A 232 -2.54 -16.24 -5.80
C ALA A 232 -2.47 -15.09 -6.82
N LEU A 233 -1.88 -13.96 -6.42
CA LEU A 233 -1.70 -12.79 -7.28
C LEU A 233 -0.66 -13.01 -8.38
N ILE A 234 0.44 -13.71 -8.08
CA ILE A 234 1.44 -14.08 -9.09
C ILE A 234 0.81 -14.99 -10.14
N TRP A 235 -0.04 -15.94 -9.74
CA TRP A 235 -0.75 -16.84 -10.68
C TRP A 235 -1.69 -16.09 -11.63
N ILE A 236 -2.39 -15.06 -11.15
CA ILE A 236 -3.30 -14.27 -12.00
C ILE A 236 -2.65 -13.02 -12.62
N SER A 237 -1.36 -12.78 -12.34
CA SER A 237 -0.65 -11.54 -12.69
C SER A 237 -0.73 -11.18 -14.18
N GLY A 238 -0.64 -12.19 -15.06
CA GLY A 238 -0.73 -11.99 -16.51
C GLY A 238 -2.07 -11.42 -16.99
N GLN A 239 -3.15 -11.56 -16.22
CA GLN A 239 -4.48 -11.06 -16.59
C GLN A 239 -4.63 -9.54 -16.41
N PHE A 240 -3.77 -8.91 -15.60
CA PHE A 240 -3.76 -7.45 -15.43
C PHE A 240 -3.14 -6.71 -16.60
N ASN A 241 -2.27 -7.36 -17.39
CA ASN A 241 -1.63 -6.72 -18.54
C ASN A 241 -2.65 -6.37 -19.63
N PRO A 242 -3.56 -7.29 -20.04
CA PRO A 242 -4.67 -6.93 -20.91
C PRO A 242 -5.57 -5.83 -20.33
N LEU A 243 -5.77 -5.79 -19.01
CA LEU A 243 -6.63 -4.78 -18.38
C LEU A 243 -6.11 -3.35 -18.59
N ALA A 244 -4.80 -3.16 -18.74
CA ALA A 244 -4.20 -1.85 -18.99
C ALA A 244 -4.67 -1.22 -20.31
N GLY A 245 -4.92 -2.04 -21.35
CA GLY A 245 -5.43 -1.56 -22.65
C GLY A 245 -6.94 -1.33 -22.68
N GLY A 246 -7.67 -1.65 -21.61
CA GLY A 246 -9.12 -1.45 -21.50
C GLY A 246 -9.88 -2.70 -21.09
N GLU A 247 -11.09 -2.52 -20.56
CA GLU A 247 -11.94 -3.64 -20.13
C GLU A 247 -12.42 -4.47 -21.33
N GLU A 248 -12.78 -3.84 -22.45
CA GLU A 248 -13.21 -4.52 -23.68
C GLU A 248 -12.06 -5.31 -24.33
N TRP A 249 -10.85 -4.73 -24.36
CA TRP A 249 -9.67 -5.41 -24.93
C TRP A 249 -9.21 -6.58 -24.05
N ALA A 250 -9.29 -6.45 -22.73
CA ALA A 250 -9.04 -7.57 -21.82
C ALA A 250 -10.05 -8.70 -22.01
N ALA A 251 -11.34 -8.36 -22.16
CA ALA A 251 -12.40 -9.33 -22.38
C ALA A 251 -12.22 -10.10 -23.71
N SER A 252 -11.82 -9.42 -24.81
CA SER A 252 -11.56 -10.08 -26.10
C SER A 252 -10.34 -11.00 -26.07
N ARG A 253 -9.40 -10.78 -25.14
CA ARG A 253 -8.27 -11.67 -24.85
C ARG A 253 -8.62 -12.82 -23.88
N GLY A 254 -9.90 -12.98 -23.53
CA GLY A 254 -10.40 -14.09 -22.70
C GLY A 254 -10.28 -13.85 -21.19
N VAL A 255 -9.98 -12.63 -20.74
CA VAL A 255 -9.95 -12.29 -19.32
C VAL A 255 -11.37 -12.03 -18.81
N ASP A 256 -11.79 -12.74 -17.77
CA ASP A 256 -13.00 -12.38 -17.03
C ASP A 256 -12.72 -11.14 -16.16
N VAL A 257 -12.88 -9.96 -16.76
CA VAL A 257 -12.62 -8.66 -16.13
C VAL A 257 -13.41 -8.48 -14.85
N ARG A 258 -14.65 -8.99 -14.81
CA ARG A 258 -15.52 -8.88 -13.62
C ARG A 258 -14.94 -9.66 -12.46
N ARG A 259 -14.57 -10.93 -12.68
CA ARG A 259 -13.93 -11.76 -11.65
C ARG A 259 -12.58 -11.19 -11.25
N LEU A 260 -11.75 -10.77 -12.21
CA LEU A 260 -10.44 -10.20 -11.93
C LEU A 260 -10.53 -8.96 -11.04
N LYS A 261 -11.38 -7.97 -11.39
CA LYS A 261 -11.56 -6.75 -10.58
C LYS A 261 -12.11 -7.07 -9.19
N ARG A 262 -13.11 -7.96 -9.09
CA ARG A 262 -13.72 -8.32 -7.80
C ARG A 262 -12.74 -9.04 -6.89
N THR A 263 -12.07 -10.08 -7.38
CA THR A 263 -11.10 -10.86 -6.60
C THR A 263 -9.93 -9.99 -6.17
N SER A 264 -9.40 -9.16 -7.07
CA SER A 264 -8.27 -8.26 -6.75
C SER A 264 -8.66 -7.17 -5.77
N TYR A 265 -9.88 -6.62 -5.87
CA TYR A 265 -10.42 -5.69 -4.89
C TYR A 265 -10.46 -6.32 -3.50
N PHE A 266 -11.03 -7.52 -3.35
CA PHE A 266 -11.08 -8.18 -2.05
C PHE A 266 -9.69 -8.58 -1.52
N ILE A 267 -8.81 -9.13 -2.36
CA ILE A 267 -7.45 -9.49 -1.94
C ILE A 267 -6.67 -8.26 -1.48
N GLY A 268 -6.62 -7.20 -2.29
CA GLY A 268 -5.92 -5.96 -1.95
C GLY A 268 -6.51 -5.27 -0.72
N SER A 269 -7.84 -5.35 -0.58
CA SER A 269 -8.56 -4.80 0.56
C SER A 269 -8.26 -5.53 1.87
N ILE A 270 -8.30 -6.86 1.88
CA ILE A 270 -8.01 -7.67 3.07
C ILE A 270 -6.52 -7.57 3.41
N LEU A 271 -5.61 -7.58 2.42
CA LEU A 271 -4.18 -7.32 2.63
C LEU A 271 -3.97 -5.99 3.37
N THR A 272 -4.54 -4.91 2.84
CA THR A 272 -4.41 -3.59 3.46
C THR A 272 -5.03 -3.57 4.85
N GLY A 273 -6.26 -4.06 5.01
CA GLY A 273 -6.96 -4.07 6.30
C GLY A 273 -6.23 -4.89 7.37
N ALA A 274 -5.68 -6.04 7.00
CA ALA A 274 -4.90 -6.88 7.90
C ALA A 274 -3.61 -6.19 8.36
N ILE A 275 -2.86 -5.55 7.46
CA ILE A 275 -1.64 -4.83 7.82
C ILE A 275 -1.97 -3.60 8.67
N THR A 276 -2.88 -2.74 8.20
CA THR A 276 -3.26 -1.49 8.88
C THR A 276 -3.83 -1.73 10.28
N ALA A 277 -4.48 -2.87 10.51
CA ALA A 277 -4.98 -3.23 11.84
C ALA A 277 -3.88 -3.36 12.91
N PHE A 278 -2.68 -3.79 12.52
CA PHE A 278 -1.54 -3.93 13.43
C PHE A 278 -0.61 -2.71 13.37
N THR A 279 -0.38 -2.16 12.18
CA THR A 279 0.57 -1.07 11.99
C THR A 279 -0.01 0.31 12.17
N GLY A 280 -1.34 0.45 12.22
CA GLY A 280 -1.98 1.71 11.88
C GLY A 280 -1.78 2.07 10.39
N PRO A 281 -2.31 3.22 9.94
CA PRO A 281 -2.25 3.63 8.55
C PRO A 281 -0.82 4.05 8.17
N ILE A 282 -0.17 3.28 7.30
CA ILE A 282 1.13 3.63 6.71
C ILE A 282 0.94 4.06 5.25
N GLY A 283 1.12 5.35 4.99
CA GLY A 283 0.97 5.93 3.66
C GLY A 283 2.21 5.80 2.77
N PHE A 284 2.00 6.05 1.47
CA PHE A 284 2.99 6.22 0.41
C PHE A 284 3.80 4.98 -0.01
N VAL A 285 3.89 3.92 0.79
CA VAL A 285 4.56 2.67 0.39
C VAL A 285 3.86 2.05 -0.84
N ASP A 286 2.54 2.03 -0.80
CA ASP A 286 1.60 1.60 -1.84
C ASP A 286 1.64 2.46 -3.12
N LEU A 287 2.18 3.68 -3.04
CA LEU A 287 2.30 4.60 -4.19
C LEU A 287 3.72 4.62 -4.77
N ILE A 288 4.71 4.91 -3.94
CA ILE A 288 6.09 5.14 -4.36
C ILE A 288 6.67 3.87 -4.98
N VAL A 289 6.51 2.73 -4.30
CA VAL A 289 7.21 1.50 -4.67
C VAL A 289 6.73 0.95 -6.02
N PRO A 290 5.40 0.77 -6.26
CA PRO A 290 4.92 0.35 -7.58
C PRO A 290 5.32 1.33 -8.67
N HIS A 291 5.30 2.64 -8.39
CA HIS A 291 5.65 3.64 -9.38
C HIS A 291 7.15 3.60 -9.73
N ALA A 292 8.03 3.47 -8.72
CA ALA A 292 9.46 3.34 -8.92
C ALA A 292 9.81 2.12 -9.77
N ILE A 293 9.20 0.96 -9.49
CA ILE A 293 9.39 -0.24 -10.31
C ILE A 293 8.87 -0.02 -11.74
N ARG A 294 7.71 0.61 -11.95
CA ARG A 294 7.19 0.90 -13.30
C ARG A 294 8.16 1.75 -14.12
N LEU A 295 8.83 2.72 -13.50
CA LEU A 295 9.80 3.59 -14.18
C LEU A 295 11.05 2.82 -14.64
N VAL A 296 11.45 1.77 -13.92
CA VAL A 296 12.67 1.00 -14.21
C VAL A 296 12.40 -0.24 -15.07
N ALA A 297 11.35 -1.00 -14.74
CA ALA A 297 11.07 -2.32 -15.30
C ALA A 297 9.91 -2.35 -16.31
N GLY A 298 9.10 -1.30 -16.35
CA GLY A 298 7.89 -1.20 -17.15
C GLY A 298 6.62 -1.71 -16.45
N PRO A 299 5.48 -1.75 -17.16
CA PRO A 299 4.16 -2.00 -16.57
C PRO A 299 3.75 -3.48 -16.48
N ASP A 300 4.64 -4.43 -16.81
CA ASP A 300 4.29 -5.86 -16.79
C ASP A 300 4.05 -6.37 -15.36
N HIS A 301 2.81 -6.74 -15.05
CA HIS A 301 2.36 -7.17 -13.73
C HIS A 301 3.03 -8.46 -13.24
N ARG A 302 3.55 -9.29 -14.14
CA ARG A 302 4.28 -10.52 -13.80
C ARG A 302 5.60 -10.22 -13.08
N ILE A 303 6.22 -9.09 -13.42
CA ILE A 303 7.45 -8.58 -12.79
C ILE A 303 7.09 -7.59 -11.68
N LEU A 304 6.12 -6.70 -11.95
CA LEU A 304 5.76 -5.60 -11.06
C LEU A 304 5.28 -6.08 -9.69
N ILE A 305 4.46 -7.13 -9.61
CA ILE A 305 3.96 -7.66 -8.34
C ILE A 305 5.11 -8.19 -7.45
N PRO A 306 5.93 -9.16 -7.88
CA PRO A 306 7.02 -9.67 -7.04
C PRO A 306 8.10 -8.61 -6.76
N ALA A 307 8.47 -7.77 -7.74
CA ALA A 307 9.45 -6.71 -7.52
C ALA A 307 8.94 -5.66 -6.51
N SER A 308 7.66 -5.28 -6.58
CA SER A 308 7.06 -4.34 -5.63
C SER A 308 6.96 -4.94 -4.23
N PHE A 309 6.72 -6.25 -4.10
CA PHE A 309 6.76 -6.92 -2.80
C PHE A 309 8.14 -6.75 -2.14
N PHE A 310 9.21 -7.17 -2.82
CA PHE A 310 10.55 -7.11 -2.24
C PHE A 310 11.05 -5.68 -2.02
N LEU A 311 10.85 -4.78 -2.98
CA LEU A 311 11.24 -3.38 -2.81
C LEU A 311 10.42 -2.70 -1.71
N GLY A 312 9.12 -3.04 -1.59
CA GLY A 312 8.24 -2.53 -0.53
C GLY A 312 8.66 -2.99 0.85
N SER A 313 9.03 -4.27 0.98
CA SER A 313 9.61 -4.82 2.20
C SER A 313 10.88 -4.07 2.61
N ALA A 314 11.83 -3.92 1.68
CA ALA A 314 13.08 -3.20 1.93
C ALA A 314 12.83 -1.73 2.31
N PHE A 315 11.97 -1.05 1.55
CA PHE A 315 11.66 0.37 1.74
C PHE A 315 11.05 0.64 3.11
N LEU A 316 10.06 -0.13 3.54
CA LEU A 316 9.42 0.11 4.83
C LEU A 316 10.37 -0.19 6.00
N VAL A 317 11.17 -1.25 5.92
CA VAL A 317 12.17 -1.59 6.94
C VAL A 317 13.26 -0.51 7.04
N LEU A 318 13.68 0.07 5.91
CA LEU A 318 14.62 1.19 5.91
C LEU A 318 14.01 2.44 6.54
N CYS A 319 12.75 2.76 6.20
CA CYS A 319 12.02 3.87 6.82
C CYS A 319 11.87 3.68 8.33
N ASP A 320 11.55 2.47 8.81
CA ASP A 320 11.47 2.17 10.24
C ASP A 320 12.83 2.28 10.93
N THR A 321 13.90 1.82 10.27
CA THR A 321 15.27 1.95 10.80
C THR A 321 15.68 3.42 10.94
N ALA A 322 15.34 4.26 9.96
CA ALA A 322 15.52 5.70 10.06
C ALA A 322 14.68 6.30 11.21
N ALA A 323 13.42 5.88 11.34
CA ALA A 323 12.50 6.33 12.38
C ALA A 323 13.01 6.03 13.81
N ARG A 324 13.74 4.91 13.97
CA ARG A 324 14.38 4.49 15.23
C ARG A 324 15.71 5.19 15.54
N THR A 325 16.37 5.80 14.55
CA THR A 325 17.77 6.26 14.69
C THR A 325 17.92 7.78 14.63
N ILE A 326 17.13 8.49 13.82
CA ILE A 326 17.34 9.94 13.58
C ILE A 326 17.17 10.76 14.87
N PHE A 327 16.20 10.41 15.73
CA PHE A 327 15.89 11.13 16.96
C PHE A 327 16.02 10.26 18.22
N ALA A 328 16.89 9.24 18.18
CA ALA A 328 17.14 8.36 19.33
C ALA A 328 17.49 9.20 20.58
N PRO A 329 16.91 8.91 21.77
CA PRO A 329 16.12 7.72 22.12
C PRO A 329 14.62 7.79 21.79
N THR A 330 14.11 8.92 21.31
CA THR A 330 12.69 9.07 20.95
C THR A 330 12.43 8.50 19.56
N GLU A 331 11.53 7.52 19.47
CA GLU A 331 11.16 6.92 18.19
C GLU A 331 10.05 7.70 17.49
N ILE A 332 10.28 8.07 16.24
CA ILE A 332 9.27 8.69 15.39
C ILE A 332 8.36 7.60 14.80
N PRO A 333 7.04 7.84 14.66
CA PRO A 333 6.19 6.96 13.89
C PRO A 333 6.68 6.79 12.44
N VAL A 334 6.78 5.55 11.96
CA VAL A 334 7.28 5.27 10.61
C VAL A 334 6.45 5.92 9.50
N GLY A 335 5.13 6.09 9.72
CA GLY A 335 4.26 6.75 8.74
C GLY A 335 4.60 8.23 8.50
N VAL A 336 5.22 8.91 9.48
CA VAL A 336 5.75 10.26 9.31
C VAL A 336 6.94 10.24 8.35
N ILE A 337 7.87 9.30 8.53
CA ILE A 337 9.05 9.17 7.67
C ILE A 337 8.64 8.82 6.24
N THR A 338 7.71 7.87 6.05
CA THR A 338 7.25 7.51 4.70
C THR A 338 6.54 8.67 4.01
N ALA A 339 5.77 9.49 4.73
CA ALA A 339 5.13 10.69 4.19
C ALA A 339 6.14 11.78 3.82
N LEU A 340 7.16 12.01 4.66
CA LEU A 340 8.24 12.96 4.41
C LEU A 340 9.10 12.60 3.19
N ILE A 341 9.21 11.30 2.87
CA ILE A 341 9.88 10.85 1.65
C ILE A 341 8.92 10.92 0.45
N GLY A 342 7.68 10.47 0.63
CA GLY A 342 6.70 10.34 -0.44
C GLY A 342 6.18 11.64 -1.01
N GLY A 343 5.89 12.64 -0.16
CA GLY A 343 5.44 13.95 -0.60
C GLY A 343 6.42 14.60 -1.59
N PRO A 344 7.69 14.81 -1.22
CA PRO A 344 8.72 15.34 -2.11
C PRO A 344 8.92 14.49 -3.37
N PHE A 345 8.93 13.17 -3.26
CA PHE A 345 9.06 12.27 -4.42
C PHE A 345 7.99 12.55 -5.47
N PHE A 346 6.72 12.64 -5.08
CA PHE A 346 5.61 12.94 -6.00
C PHE A 346 5.64 14.37 -6.52
N ILE A 347 6.05 15.35 -5.71
CA ILE A 347 6.22 16.74 -6.18
C ILE A 347 7.29 16.82 -7.28
N VAL A 348 8.43 16.16 -7.09
CA VAL A 348 9.50 16.12 -8.10
C VAL A 348 9.03 15.44 -9.39
N LEU A 349 8.31 14.33 -9.26
CA LEU A 349 7.72 13.63 -10.41
C LEU A 349 6.74 14.51 -11.19
N LEU A 350 5.84 15.20 -10.48
CA LEU A 350 4.86 16.12 -11.08
C LEU A 350 5.53 17.26 -11.85
N ARG A 351 6.65 17.78 -11.33
CA ARG A 351 7.44 18.82 -12.01
C ARG A 351 8.17 18.32 -13.25
N ARG A 352 8.68 17.08 -13.22
CA ARG A 352 9.47 16.51 -14.33
C ARG A 352 8.63 16.04 -15.51
N LYS A 353 7.40 15.60 -15.29
CA LYS A 353 6.59 14.90 -16.31
C LYS A 353 5.28 15.61 -16.68
N ARG A 354 5.34 16.91 -16.95
CA ARG A 354 4.19 17.74 -17.35
C ARG A 354 3.64 17.43 -18.77
N GLY A 355 3.90 16.24 -19.33
CA GLY A 355 3.54 15.89 -20.72
C GLY A 355 3.18 14.43 -21.02
N GLU A 356 3.72 13.43 -20.31
CA GLU A 356 3.49 12.02 -20.68
C GLU A 356 3.47 11.12 -19.44
N LEU A 357 2.28 10.90 -18.89
CA LEU A 357 1.96 9.81 -17.95
C LEU A 357 0.43 9.69 -17.92
N TRP A 358 -0.16 9.24 -19.03
CA TRP A 358 -1.56 8.81 -19.10
C TRP A 358 -1.62 7.52 -19.91
#